data_AF-A0A920SIG4-F1
#
_entry.id   AF-A0A920SIG4-F1
#
_cell.length_a   1.000
_cell.length_b   1.000
_cell.length_c   1.000
_cell.angle_alpha   90.00
_cell.angle_beta   90.00
_cell.angle_gamma   90.00
#
_symmetry.space_group_name_H-M   'P 1'
#
loop_
_entity.id
_entity.type
_entity.pdbx_description
1 polymer ?
#
loop_
_entity_poly.entity_id
_entity_poly.type
_entity_poly.pdbx_seq_one_letter_code
_entity_poly.pdbx_strand_id
1 'polypeptide(L)'
;MVVNNCASAVLLVLAALAAGRGVAISRGELVEIGGGFRIPDVMDQSGARLVEVGTTNRTRIEDFSSALASHPDVALTMSVHQSNYRIEGFTETASVADLADLAVPVVADIGSGLLDAACPWLEDGPPSWLAGEPAARQTLEAGAALVTFSGDKF
;
A
#
# COMPACT_ATOMS: atom_id res chain seq x y z
N MET A 1 -2.90 -8.30 14.63
CA MET A 1 -4.38 -8.43 14.54
C MET A 1 -4.69 -9.29 13.33
N VAL A 2 -5.72 -10.13 13.39
CA VAL A 2 -6.15 -10.96 12.26
C VAL A 2 -7.63 -10.67 12.03
N VAL A 3 -8.00 -10.46 10.77
CA VAL A 3 -9.37 -10.23 10.30
C VAL A 3 -9.69 -11.21 9.18
N ASN A 4 -10.92 -11.18 8.66
CA ASN A 4 -11.40 -12.14 7.67
C ASN A 4 -10.49 -12.28 6.44
N ASN A 5 -10.05 -11.17 5.83
CA ASN A 5 -9.15 -11.15 4.68
C ASN A 5 -8.44 -9.79 4.57
N CYS A 6 -7.50 -9.68 3.62
CA CYS A 6 -6.73 -8.45 3.40
C CYS A 6 -7.63 -7.25 3.06
N ALA A 7 -8.67 -7.47 2.26
CA ALA A 7 -9.69 -6.47 1.95
C ALA A 7 -10.35 -5.88 3.21
N SER A 8 -10.73 -6.74 4.15
CA SER A 8 -11.30 -6.33 5.44
C SER A 8 -10.26 -5.61 6.31
N ALA A 9 -8.98 -5.95 6.18
CA ALA A 9 -7.90 -5.29 6.90
C ALA A 9 -7.73 -3.84 6.41
N VAL A 10 -7.70 -3.64 5.09
CA VAL A 10 -7.65 -2.29 4.49
C VAL A 10 -8.87 -1.48 4.90
N LEU A 11 -10.09 -2.04 4.76
CA LEU A 11 -11.32 -1.38 5.17
C LEU A 11 -11.27 -0.94 6.66
N LEU A 12 -10.88 -1.85 7.55
CA LEU A 12 -10.81 -1.58 8.99
C LEU A 12 -9.77 -0.49 9.31
N VAL A 13 -8.60 -0.54 8.67
CA VAL A 13 -7.54 0.47 8.88
C VAL A 13 -8.03 1.84 8.46
N LEU A 14 -8.62 1.96 7.27
CA LEU A 14 -9.12 3.22 6.76
C LEU A 14 -10.27 3.76 7.62
N ALA A 15 -11.21 2.90 8.03
CA ALA A 15 -12.33 3.29 8.87
C ALA A 15 -11.87 3.74 10.27
N ALA A 16 -10.85 3.10 10.84
CA ALA A 16 -10.35 3.42 12.16
C ALA A 16 -9.46 4.68 12.16
N LEU A 17 -8.65 4.89 11.12
CA LEU A 17 -7.60 5.92 11.12
C LEU A 17 -7.94 7.16 10.29
N ALA A 18 -8.82 7.03 9.30
CA ALA A 18 -9.06 8.06 8.28
C ALA A 18 -10.54 8.35 7.98
N ALA A 19 -11.50 7.83 8.77
CA ALA A 19 -12.90 8.18 8.60
C ALA A 19 -13.13 9.70 8.67
N GLY A 20 -13.75 10.26 7.63
CA GLY A 20 -13.98 11.69 7.46
C GLY A 20 -12.75 12.52 7.07
N ARG A 21 -11.59 11.88 6.83
CA ARG A 21 -10.30 12.51 6.52
C ARG A 21 -9.75 12.04 5.18
N GLY A 22 -8.75 12.75 4.66
CA GLY A 22 -8.08 12.40 3.41
C GLY A 22 -7.13 11.19 3.55
N VAL A 23 -7.03 10.39 2.49
CA VAL A 23 -6.01 9.35 2.31
C VAL A 23 -5.32 9.58 0.98
N ALA A 24 -4.02 9.87 1.02
CA ALA A 24 -3.23 10.10 -0.18
C ALA A 24 -2.71 8.78 -0.76
N ILE A 25 -2.95 8.54 -2.05
CA ILE A 25 -2.56 7.30 -2.74
C ILE A 25 -2.24 7.59 -4.21
N SER A 26 -1.30 6.85 -4.80
CA SER A 26 -0.98 6.97 -6.22
C SER A 26 -2.18 6.57 -7.09
N ARG A 27 -2.42 7.30 -8.18
CA ARG A 27 -3.36 6.87 -9.23
C ARG A 27 -3.00 5.49 -9.82
N GLY A 28 -1.72 5.14 -9.84
CA GLY A 28 -1.23 3.84 -10.31
C GLY A 28 -1.48 2.68 -9.34
N GLU A 29 -1.98 2.97 -8.15
CA GLU A 29 -2.25 2.00 -7.07
C GLU A 29 -3.76 1.81 -6.81
N LEU A 30 -4.63 2.46 -7.59
CA LEU A 30 -6.09 2.29 -7.54
C LEU A 30 -6.53 1.01 -8.26
N VAL A 31 -6.13 -0.12 -7.69
CA VAL A 31 -6.25 -1.44 -8.31
C VAL A 31 -7.62 -2.10 -8.07
N GLU A 32 -8.00 -2.96 -9.02
CA GLU A 32 -8.98 -4.02 -8.80
C GLU A 32 -8.24 -5.35 -8.62
N ILE A 33 -8.48 -6.02 -7.49
CA ILE A 33 -7.91 -7.33 -7.17
C ILE A 33 -9.04 -8.38 -7.24
N GLY A 34 -8.67 -9.63 -7.50
CA GLY A 34 -9.60 -10.75 -7.66
C GLY A 34 -10.72 -10.78 -6.60
N GLY A 35 -11.93 -11.14 -7.03
CA GLY A 35 -13.13 -11.09 -6.19
C GLY A 35 -13.90 -9.77 -6.23
N GLY A 36 -13.55 -8.85 -7.15
CA GLY A 36 -14.24 -7.57 -7.34
C GLY A 36 -13.84 -6.50 -6.31
N PHE A 37 -12.71 -6.68 -5.64
CA PHE A 37 -12.21 -5.74 -4.64
C PHE A 37 -11.51 -4.57 -5.31
N ARG A 38 -12.05 -3.36 -5.15
CA ARG A 38 -11.50 -2.12 -5.70
C ARG A 38 -11.08 -1.20 -4.58
N ILE A 39 -9.85 -0.73 -4.61
CA ILE A 39 -9.33 0.23 -3.61
C ILE A 39 -10.24 1.47 -3.48
N PRO A 40 -10.70 2.11 -4.57
CA PRO A 40 -11.63 3.25 -4.47
C PRO A 40 -12.93 2.92 -3.71
N ASP A 41 -13.55 1.77 -4.00
CA ASP A 41 -14.81 1.36 -3.37
C ASP A 41 -14.63 1.10 -1.86
N VAL A 42 -13.46 0.61 -1.46
CA VAL A 42 -13.12 0.33 -0.06
C VAL A 42 -12.85 1.63 0.69
N MET A 43 -12.19 2.58 0.04
CA MET A 43 -12.01 3.93 0.60
C MET A 43 -13.37 4.59 0.85
N ASP A 44 -14.28 4.55 -0.13
CA ASP A 44 -15.63 5.10 0.03
C ASP A 44 -16.40 4.42 1.19
N GLN A 45 -16.41 3.09 1.23
CA GLN A 45 -17.07 2.33 2.30
C GLN A 45 -16.48 2.56 3.68
N SER A 46 -15.17 2.84 3.76
CA SER A 46 -14.50 3.15 5.02
C SER A 46 -14.86 4.53 5.58
N GLY A 47 -15.47 5.39 4.77
CA GLY A 47 -15.70 6.80 5.07
C GLY A 47 -14.46 7.67 4.92
N ALA A 48 -13.35 7.14 4.42
CA ALA A 48 -12.16 7.91 4.06
C ALA A 48 -12.36 8.63 2.73
N ARG A 49 -11.80 9.82 2.59
CA ARG A 49 -11.82 10.58 1.34
C ARG A 49 -10.57 10.27 0.53
N LEU A 50 -10.75 9.73 -0.67
CA LEU A 50 -9.68 9.50 -1.62
C LEU A 50 -9.00 10.82 -2.04
N VAL A 51 -7.68 10.90 -1.89
CA VAL A 51 -6.81 11.98 -2.39
C VAL A 51 -5.81 11.36 -3.37
N GLU A 52 -6.15 11.37 -4.65
CA GLU A 52 -5.30 10.78 -5.69
C GLU A 52 -4.10 11.67 -6.03
N VAL A 53 -2.91 11.08 -6.15
CA VAL A 53 -1.68 11.79 -6.51
C VAL A 53 -0.98 11.17 -7.72
N GLY A 54 -0.13 11.96 -8.38
CA GLY A 54 0.67 11.54 -9.53
C GLY A 54 -0.17 11.15 -10.75
N THR A 55 0.41 10.31 -11.61
CA THR A 55 -0.24 9.68 -12.76
C THR A 55 -0.20 8.16 -12.65
N THR A 56 -0.93 7.47 -13.54
CA THR A 56 -1.01 6.00 -13.57
C THR A 56 0.36 5.33 -13.61
N ASN A 57 1.28 5.84 -14.42
CA ASN A 57 2.59 5.23 -14.63
C ASN A 57 3.70 5.89 -13.81
N ARG A 58 3.55 7.16 -13.40
CA ARG A 58 4.59 7.91 -12.69
C ARG A 58 3.99 8.65 -11.51
N THR A 59 4.45 8.27 -10.32
CA THR A 59 4.16 9.00 -9.08
C THR A 59 5.48 9.20 -8.34
N ARG A 60 5.76 10.45 -7.96
CA ARG A 60 6.94 10.83 -7.20
C ARG A 60 6.57 11.28 -5.81
N ILE A 61 7.57 11.40 -4.95
CA ILE A 61 7.36 11.86 -3.58
C ILE A 61 6.82 13.30 -3.54
N GLU A 62 7.15 14.14 -4.52
CA GLU A 62 6.64 15.51 -4.62
C GLU A 62 5.14 15.58 -4.89
N ASP A 63 4.58 14.56 -5.56
CA ASP A 63 3.13 14.48 -5.79
C ASP A 63 2.40 14.28 -4.45
N PHE A 64 2.95 13.45 -3.56
CA PHE A 64 2.43 13.24 -2.21
C PHE A 64 2.62 14.48 -1.35
N SER A 65 3.82 15.08 -1.30
CA SER A 65 4.08 16.24 -0.45
C SER A 65 3.21 17.45 -0.86
N SER A 66 3.01 17.67 -2.16
CA SER A 66 2.10 18.70 -2.67
C SER A 66 0.64 18.44 -2.27
N ALA A 67 0.20 17.18 -2.31
CA ALA A 67 -1.15 16.81 -1.90
C ALA A 67 -1.38 17.01 -0.40
N LEU A 68 -0.40 16.67 0.44
CA LEU A 68 -0.45 16.91 1.89
C LEU A 68 -0.47 18.41 2.22
N ALA A 69 0.29 19.23 1.48
CA ALA A 69 0.25 20.68 1.64
C ALA A 69 -1.11 21.29 1.27
N SER A 70 -1.78 20.72 0.26
CA SER A 70 -3.09 21.19 -0.23
C SER A 70 -4.28 20.65 0.57
N HIS A 71 -4.10 19.52 1.26
CA HIS A 71 -5.14 18.82 2.02
C HIS A 71 -4.65 18.55 3.45
N PRO A 72 -4.72 19.56 4.34
CA PRO A 72 -4.15 19.47 5.69
C PRO A 72 -4.85 18.45 6.59
N ASP A 73 -6.02 17.96 6.21
CA ASP A 73 -6.78 16.96 6.96
C ASP A 73 -6.39 15.51 6.62
N VAL A 74 -5.49 15.28 5.65
CA VAL A 74 -5.00 13.93 5.31
C VAL A 74 -4.48 13.21 6.55
N ALA A 75 -4.94 11.99 6.75
CA ALA A 75 -4.64 11.17 7.93
C ALA A 75 -3.42 10.28 7.75
N LEU A 76 -3.23 9.77 6.54
CA LEU A 76 -2.20 8.80 6.19
C LEU A 76 -1.95 8.81 4.69
N THR A 77 -0.77 8.34 4.29
CA THR A 77 -0.50 7.90 2.92
C THR A 77 -0.73 6.39 2.84
N MET A 78 -1.16 5.93 1.67
CA MET A 78 -1.34 4.51 1.39
C MET A 78 -0.44 4.12 0.22
N SER A 79 0.26 2.99 0.35
CA SER A 79 0.95 2.32 -0.75
C SER A 79 0.34 0.94 -0.95
N VAL A 80 0.07 0.57 -2.20
CA VAL A 80 -0.61 -0.69 -2.55
C VAL A 80 0.19 -1.42 -3.61
N HIS A 81 0.64 -2.63 -3.29
CA HIS A 81 1.40 -3.46 -4.22
C HIS A 81 0.52 -3.95 -5.37
N GLN A 82 0.97 -3.74 -6.61
CA GLN A 82 0.32 -4.26 -7.82
C GLN A 82 0.59 -5.77 -7.97
N SER A 83 0.00 -6.59 -7.10
CA SER A 83 0.27 -8.04 -7.05
C SER A 83 -0.26 -8.84 -8.26
N ASN A 84 -1.19 -8.29 -9.04
CA ASN A 84 -1.86 -8.99 -10.15
C ASN A 84 -1.61 -8.42 -11.54
N TYR A 85 -0.84 -7.32 -11.66
CA TYR A 85 -0.40 -6.77 -12.95
C TYR A 85 0.89 -5.96 -12.77
N ARG A 86 1.52 -5.60 -13.90
CA ARG A 86 2.68 -4.71 -13.89
C ARG A 86 2.55 -3.66 -14.98
N ILE A 87 3.04 -2.45 -14.72
CA ILE A 87 3.19 -1.41 -15.73
C ILE A 87 4.64 -1.44 -16.21
N GLU A 88 4.84 -1.52 -17.52
CA GLU A 88 6.18 -1.51 -18.13
C GLU A 88 6.39 -0.23 -18.97
N GLY A 89 7.66 0.15 -19.16
CA GLY A 89 8.05 1.37 -19.87
C GLY A 89 8.46 2.50 -18.92
N PHE A 90 8.02 3.73 -19.21
CA PHE A 90 8.34 4.91 -18.39
C PHE A 90 7.52 4.91 -17.10
N THR A 91 8.04 4.23 -16.09
CA THR A 91 7.39 4.11 -14.78
C THR A 91 8.24 4.72 -13.67
N GLU A 92 7.56 5.18 -12.63
CA GLU A 92 8.19 5.77 -11.44
C GLU A 92 7.22 5.61 -10.27
N THR A 93 7.69 5.14 -9.13
CA THR A 93 6.87 4.91 -7.93
C THR A 93 7.64 5.42 -6.72
N ALA A 94 6.99 6.19 -5.85
CA ALA A 94 7.55 6.57 -4.56
C ALA A 94 7.65 5.34 -3.66
N SER A 95 8.81 5.10 -3.08
CA SER A 95 9.01 3.94 -2.20
C SER A 95 8.34 4.16 -0.84
N VAL A 96 8.11 3.08 -0.10
CA VAL A 96 7.63 3.17 1.30
C VAL A 96 8.58 4.01 2.16
N ALA A 97 9.88 3.93 1.92
CA ALA A 97 10.87 4.73 2.62
C ALA A 97 10.70 6.24 2.32
N ASP A 98 10.48 6.59 1.05
CA ASP A 98 10.21 7.99 0.68
C ASP A 98 8.93 8.50 1.36
N LEU A 99 7.88 7.67 1.39
CA LEU A 99 6.61 8.00 2.03
C LEU A 99 6.72 8.12 3.57
N ALA A 100 7.60 7.34 4.20
CA ALA A 100 7.81 7.36 5.63
C ALA A 100 8.44 8.67 6.13
N ASP A 101 9.12 9.41 5.26
CA ASP A 101 9.69 10.74 5.56
C ASP A 101 8.65 11.87 5.52
N LEU A 102 7.40 11.59 5.13
CA LEU A 102 6.31 12.57 5.13
C LEU A 102 5.71 12.79 6.53
N ALA A 103 4.95 13.87 6.69
CA ALA A 103 4.39 14.28 7.98
C ALA A 103 3.22 13.40 8.50
N VAL A 104 2.79 12.40 7.72
CA VAL A 104 1.69 11.48 8.06
C VAL A 104 2.17 10.04 7.92
N PRO A 105 1.63 9.09 8.70
CA PRO A 105 2.05 7.70 8.62
C PRO A 105 1.74 7.09 7.25
N VAL A 106 2.61 6.18 6.79
CA VAL A 106 2.34 5.34 5.63
C VAL A 106 1.78 3.99 6.06
N VAL A 107 0.66 3.60 5.44
CA VAL A 107 0.07 2.27 5.51
C VAL A 107 0.35 1.55 4.20
N ALA A 108 0.99 0.38 4.27
CA ALA A 108 1.29 -0.43 3.10
C ALA A 108 0.37 -1.65 3.02
N ASP A 109 -0.31 -1.83 1.90
CA ASP A 109 -0.94 -3.10 1.53
C ASP A 109 -0.02 -3.84 0.57
N ILE A 110 0.73 -4.81 1.09
CA ILE A 110 1.61 -5.64 0.26
C ILE A 110 0.81 -6.76 -0.43
N GLY A 111 -0.40 -7.08 0.07
CA GLY A 111 -1.35 -8.02 -0.50
C GLY A 111 -0.94 -9.51 -0.50
N SER A 112 0.36 -9.79 -0.61
CA SER A 112 0.98 -11.05 -1.04
C SER A 112 1.20 -12.06 0.10
N GLY A 113 1.37 -11.57 1.32
CA GLY A 113 1.58 -12.43 2.49
C GLY A 113 3.03 -12.78 2.78
N LEU A 114 3.98 -12.37 1.93
CA LEU A 114 5.39 -12.65 2.17
C LEU A 114 5.85 -12.00 3.48
N LEU A 115 6.26 -12.81 4.45
CA LEU A 115 6.59 -12.31 5.79
C LEU A 115 7.99 -11.69 5.89
N ASP A 116 8.96 -12.29 5.20
CA ASP A 116 10.38 -11.96 5.23
C ASP A 116 11.01 -12.36 3.90
N ALA A 117 11.61 -11.38 3.21
CA ALA A 117 12.25 -11.60 1.92
C ALA A 117 13.45 -12.57 2.00
N ALA A 118 14.05 -12.76 3.19
CA ALA A 118 15.12 -13.74 3.37
C ALA A 118 14.61 -15.19 3.37
N CYS A 119 13.29 -15.39 3.48
CA CYS A 119 12.64 -16.71 3.55
C CYS A 119 13.37 -17.70 4.48
N PRO A 120 13.64 -17.36 5.76
CA PRO A 120 14.42 -18.21 6.67
C PRO A 120 13.79 -19.59 6.96
N TRP A 121 12.54 -19.80 6.54
CA TRP A 121 11.83 -21.08 6.61
C TRP A 121 12.06 -21.99 5.39
N LEU A 122 12.77 -21.53 4.36
CA LEU A 122 13.14 -22.32 3.18
C LEU A 122 14.61 -22.73 3.27
N GLU A 123 14.90 -24.03 3.08
CA GLU A 123 16.26 -24.57 3.18
C GLU A 123 17.20 -23.99 2.12
N ASP A 124 16.70 -23.76 0.90
CA ASP A 124 17.47 -23.26 -0.23
C ASP A 124 17.53 -21.71 -0.31
N GLY A 125 16.98 -21.02 0.71
CA GLY A 125 16.83 -19.56 0.71
C GLY A 125 15.66 -19.08 -0.17
N PRO A 126 15.59 -17.77 -0.47
CA PRO A 126 14.46 -17.19 -1.20
C PRO A 126 14.48 -17.61 -2.69
N PRO A 127 13.38 -18.18 -3.21
CA PRO A 127 13.26 -18.48 -4.63
C PRO A 127 13.38 -17.24 -5.51
N SER A 128 13.94 -17.41 -6.71
CA SER A 128 14.13 -16.31 -7.67
C SER A 128 12.83 -15.64 -8.13
N TRP A 129 11.70 -16.36 -8.09
CA TRP A 129 10.40 -15.81 -8.45
C TRP A 129 9.79 -14.90 -7.37
N LEU A 130 10.36 -14.87 -6.15
CA LEU A 130 10.05 -13.87 -5.11
C LEU A 130 10.91 -12.60 -5.25
N ALA A 131 11.80 -12.52 -6.23
CA ALA A 131 12.67 -11.36 -6.41
C ALA A 131 11.84 -10.09 -6.62
N GLY A 132 12.00 -9.12 -5.71
CA GLY A 132 11.30 -7.84 -5.76
C GLY A 132 9.88 -7.87 -5.17
N GLU A 133 9.42 -8.99 -4.63
CA GLU A 133 8.15 -9.05 -3.93
C GLU A 133 8.28 -8.36 -2.55
N PRO A 134 7.39 -7.44 -2.20
CA PRO A 134 7.44 -6.77 -0.91
C PRO A 134 7.11 -7.75 0.21
N ALA A 135 7.92 -7.68 1.28
CA ALA A 135 7.80 -8.55 2.44
C ALA A 135 7.49 -7.74 3.70
N ALA A 136 6.62 -8.26 4.56
CA ALA A 136 6.09 -7.53 5.71
C ALA A 136 7.18 -6.97 6.63
N ARG A 137 8.21 -7.77 6.95
CA ARG A 137 9.35 -7.32 7.75
C ARG A 137 10.06 -6.14 7.09
N GLN A 138 10.46 -6.29 5.83
CA GLN A 138 11.23 -5.26 5.12
C GLN A 138 10.41 -3.98 4.90
N THR A 139 9.10 -4.10 4.68
CA THR A 139 8.20 -2.95 4.55
C THR A 139 8.05 -2.18 5.87
N LEU A 140 7.98 -2.89 7.01
CA LEU A 140 8.02 -2.24 8.34
C LEU A 140 9.37 -1.59 8.61
N GLU A 141 10.47 -2.26 8.28
CA GLU A 141 11.83 -1.72 8.42
C GLU A 141 12.06 -0.47 7.55
N ALA A 142 11.39 -0.39 6.39
CA ALA A 142 11.39 0.79 5.53
C ALA A 142 10.58 1.98 6.10
N GLY A 143 9.92 1.82 7.25
CA GLY A 143 9.22 2.91 7.94
C GLY A 143 7.70 2.88 7.83
N ALA A 144 7.10 1.80 7.29
CA ALA A 144 5.66 1.66 7.32
C ALA A 144 5.13 1.59 8.76
N ALA A 145 4.13 2.43 9.06
CA ALA A 145 3.45 2.41 10.36
C ALA A 145 2.56 1.16 10.52
N LEU A 146 2.04 0.65 9.40
CA LEU A 146 1.21 -0.56 9.36
C LEU A 146 1.38 -1.26 8.02
N VAL A 147 1.40 -2.60 8.06
CA VAL A 147 1.39 -3.44 6.86
C VAL A 147 0.18 -4.37 6.89
N THR A 148 -0.55 -4.44 5.78
CA THR A 148 -1.65 -5.41 5.55
C THR A 148 -1.28 -6.38 4.44
N PHE A 149 -1.75 -7.63 4.57
CA PHE A 149 -1.50 -8.70 3.61
C PHE A 149 -2.50 -9.85 3.76
N SER A 150 -2.56 -10.72 2.75
CA SER A 150 -3.35 -11.96 2.78
C SER A 150 -2.52 -13.10 3.37
N GLY A 151 -3.12 -14.00 4.15
CA GLY A 151 -2.42 -15.14 4.74
C GLY A 151 -2.45 -16.42 3.91
N ASP A 152 -3.08 -16.40 2.73
CA ASP A 152 -3.41 -17.56 1.90
C ASP A 152 -2.78 -17.51 0.49
N LYS A 153 -1.77 -16.65 0.29
CA LYS A 153 -1.10 -16.47 -1.00
C LYS A 153 0.31 -17.07 -1.01
N PHE A 154 1.32 -16.36 -0.48
CA PHE A 154 2.70 -16.85 -0.36
C PHE A 154 3.01 -17.44 1.02
#